data_AF-A0A7H8QIN6-F1
#
_entry.id   AF-A0A7H8QIN6-F1
#
_cell.length_a   1.000
_cell.length_b   1.000
_cell.length_c   1.000
_cell.angle_alpha   90.00
_cell.angle_beta   90.00
_cell.angle_gamma   90.00
#
_symmetry.space_group_name_H-M   'P 1'
#
loop_
_entity.id
_entity.type
_entity.pdbx_description
1 polymer ?
#
loop_
_entity_poly.entity_id
_entity_poly.type
_entity_poly.pdbx_seq_one_letter_code
_entity_poly.pdbx_strand_id
1 'polypeptide(L)'
;MALGVQSQRSYAQVVGSPPKHQPWQAIFRIENIQTPPPQPRGLQQVSGYLTEHVYPAPGGLIFQDPSKRMGNQDGLDSFDRLFREMDEMKQQLRAMGEDNRQTKKNFLDMRAWELQQAARAAAQPQRYWLPVGVRAERNRFVHGGNVALDIQAIESLHDMNQRAGATAGFEVFYGRTLAEVGPRFHDVPDAVVSAFNFRGDLTRLEVWKYHPGKEESVRLCDQIITAWLNGVGNPALDPQIGKMYDRLMQIMPV
;
A
#
# COMPACT_ATOMS: atom_id res chain seq x y z
N MET A 1 -4.75 23.92 79.31
CA MET A 1 -3.33 23.92 78.91
C MET A 1 -3.28 23.61 77.42
N ALA A 2 -2.90 24.61 76.64
CA ALA A 2 -2.86 24.56 75.18
C ALA A 2 -1.50 24.01 74.71
N LEU A 3 -1.51 23.03 73.80
CA LEU A 3 -0.35 22.65 73.01
C LEU A 3 -0.76 22.78 71.54
N GLY A 4 -0.35 23.89 70.94
CA GLY A 4 -0.53 24.16 69.51
C GLY A 4 0.53 23.41 68.71
N VAL A 5 0.08 22.54 67.81
CA VAL A 5 0.93 21.90 66.80
C VAL A 5 0.86 22.75 65.54
N GLN A 6 1.93 23.51 65.27
CA GLN A 6 2.12 24.21 64.00
C GLN A 6 2.55 23.19 62.93
N SER A 7 1.65 22.89 62.00
CA SER A 7 1.98 22.17 60.77
C SER A 7 2.49 23.15 59.72
N GLN A 8 3.80 23.16 59.47
CA GLN A 8 4.37 23.84 58.31
C GLN A 8 4.11 22.99 57.06
N ARG A 9 3.25 23.47 56.17
CA ARG A 9 3.10 22.93 54.80
C ARG A 9 4.05 23.69 53.88
N SER A 10 5.08 23.01 53.41
CA SER A 10 5.96 23.51 52.35
C SER A 10 5.24 23.36 51.01
N TYR A 11 4.84 24.48 50.40
CA TYR A 11 4.35 24.49 49.02
C TYR A 11 5.57 24.52 48.08
N ALA A 12 5.74 23.48 47.26
CA ALA A 12 6.66 23.53 46.14
C ALA A 12 6.03 24.38 45.02
N GLN A 13 6.64 25.52 44.70
CA GLN A 13 6.32 26.29 43.50
C GLN A 13 6.78 25.51 42.26
N VAL A 14 5.85 25.17 41.37
CA VAL A 14 6.15 24.59 40.06
C VAL A 14 6.52 25.73 39.11
N VAL A 15 7.80 25.86 38.80
CA VAL A 15 8.29 26.77 37.76
C VAL A 15 8.53 25.96 36.48
N GLY A 16 7.67 26.17 35.47
CA GLY A 16 7.94 25.84 34.07
C GLY A 16 7.60 24.41 33.61
N SER A 17 6.85 24.32 32.52
CA SER A 17 6.62 23.06 31.78
C SER A 17 7.90 22.60 31.07
N PRO A 18 8.29 21.32 31.16
CA PRO A 18 9.50 20.83 30.50
C PRO A 18 9.29 20.58 29.00
N PRO A 19 10.36 20.65 28.17
CA PRO A 19 10.28 20.38 26.74
C PRO A 19 10.05 18.90 26.45
N LYS A 20 9.18 18.63 25.46
CA LYS A 20 8.94 17.30 24.90
C LYS A 20 10.24 16.81 24.23
N HIS A 21 10.68 15.60 24.57
CA HIS A 21 11.80 14.85 23.97
C HIS A 21 13.20 14.96 24.61
N GLN A 22 13.29 14.83 25.94
CA GLN A 22 14.49 14.23 26.55
C GLN A 22 14.10 13.09 27.50
N PRO A 23 14.83 11.95 27.49
CA PRO A 23 14.63 10.89 28.47
C PRO A 23 14.98 11.43 29.87
N TRP A 24 14.12 11.12 30.84
CA TRP A 24 14.26 11.56 32.23
C TRP A 24 15.55 11.01 32.84
N GLN A 25 16.60 11.82 32.91
CA GLN A 25 17.72 11.57 33.82
C GLN A 25 17.41 12.27 35.14
N ALA A 26 16.89 11.49 36.10
CA ALA A 26 16.79 11.96 37.47
C ALA A 26 18.21 12.12 38.03
N ILE A 27 18.69 13.36 38.14
CA ILE A 27 19.94 13.68 38.85
C ILE A 27 19.61 13.70 40.34
N PHE A 28 19.83 12.58 41.03
CA PHE A 28 19.84 12.54 42.48
C PHE A 28 21.17 13.14 42.97
N ARG A 29 21.12 14.34 43.57
CA ARG A 29 22.21 14.82 44.42
C ARG A 29 22.13 14.07 45.75
N ILE A 30 22.96 13.05 45.90
CA ILE A 30 23.20 12.41 47.19
C ILE A 30 24.24 13.28 47.90
N GLU A 31 23.83 14.01 48.93
CA GLU A 31 24.77 14.66 49.84
C GLU A 31 25.52 13.56 50.59
N ASN A 32 26.84 13.55 50.45
CA ASN A 32 27.74 12.63 51.14
C ASN A 32 27.70 12.92 52.64
N ILE A 33 26.85 12.22 53.37
CA ILE A 33 26.98 12.06 54.82
C ILE A 33 28.18 11.14 55.03
N GLN A 34 29.32 11.71 55.42
CA GLN A 34 30.48 10.95 55.89
C GLN A 34 30.15 10.30 57.24
N THR A 35 29.53 9.13 57.23
CA THR A 35 29.63 8.19 58.35
C THR A 35 30.92 7.39 58.21
N PRO A 36 31.74 7.25 59.27
CA PRO A 36 32.90 6.36 59.23
C PRO A 36 32.42 4.94 58.89
N PRO A 37 33.15 4.19 58.04
CA PRO A 37 32.72 2.85 57.68
C PRO A 37 32.71 1.98 58.94
N PRO A 38 31.56 1.42 59.35
CA PRO A 38 31.62 0.30 60.28
C PRO A 38 32.37 -0.80 59.55
N GLN A 39 33.58 -1.16 59.99
CA GLN A 39 34.28 -2.31 59.43
C GLN A 39 33.45 -3.56 59.72
N PRO A 40 32.81 -4.21 58.73
CA PRO A 40 32.10 -5.43 58.97
C PRO A 40 32.97 -6.56 58.42
N ARG A 41 34.06 -6.89 59.14
CA ARG A 41 34.86 -8.08 58.79
C ARG A 41 34.01 -9.35 58.79
N GLY A 42 32.92 -9.36 59.55
CA GLY A 42 31.91 -10.43 59.52
C GLY A 42 30.97 -10.38 58.31
N LEU A 43 30.30 -9.25 58.02
CA LEU A 43 29.27 -9.23 56.96
C LEU A 43 29.84 -9.27 55.55
N GLN A 44 31.05 -8.77 55.29
CA GLN A 44 31.68 -8.93 53.97
C GLN A 44 32.11 -10.37 53.71
N GLN A 45 32.65 -11.07 54.71
CA GLN A 45 32.97 -12.49 54.59
C GLN A 45 31.69 -13.33 54.43
N VAL A 46 30.63 -13.02 55.18
CA VAL A 46 29.33 -13.68 55.02
C VAL A 46 28.72 -13.37 53.66
N SER A 47 28.78 -12.12 53.18
CA SER A 47 28.27 -11.76 51.85
C SER A 47 29.05 -12.48 50.75
N GLY A 48 30.38 -12.50 50.81
CA GLY A 48 31.21 -13.22 49.84
C GLY A 48 30.95 -14.73 49.85
N TYR A 49 30.84 -15.31 51.05
CA TYR A 49 30.49 -16.73 51.22
C TYR A 49 29.10 -17.04 50.66
N LEU A 50 28.10 -16.22 50.96
CA LEU A 50 26.74 -16.39 50.43
C LEU A 50 26.73 -16.28 48.89
N THR A 51 27.44 -15.30 48.31
CA THR A 51 27.50 -15.14 46.85
C THR A 51 28.22 -16.31 46.17
N GLU A 52 29.32 -16.81 46.71
CA GLU A 52 30.06 -17.93 46.12
C GLU A 52 29.41 -19.31 46.37
N HIS A 53 28.81 -19.53 47.53
CA HIS A 53 28.43 -20.88 47.99
C HIS A 53 26.92 -21.09 48.08
N VAL A 54 26.14 -20.03 48.31
CA VAL A 54 24.66 -20.12 48.43
C VAL A 54 23.95 -19.64 47.17
N TYR A 55 24.51 -18.63 46.49
CA TYR A 55 24.02 -18.12 45.21
C TYR A 55 25.00 -18.34 44.04
N PRO A 56 25.54 -19.54 43.81
CA PRO A 56 26.24 -19.83 42.57
C PRO A 56 25.19 -19.95 41.46
N ALA A 57 24.59 -18.83 41.05
CA ALA A 57 23.74 -18.77 39.89
C ALA A 57 24.64 -18.44 38.70
N PRO A 58 24.96 -19.40 37.82
CA PRO A 58 25.65 -19.08 36.57
C PRO A 58 24.74 -18.11 35.84
N GLY A 59 25.21 -16.90 35.56
CA GLY A 59 24.38 -15.77 35.11
C GLY A 59 23.55 -16.01 33.83
N GLY A 60 23.67 -17.17 33.19
CA GLY A 60 22.85 -17.59 32.04
C GLY A 60 21.69 -18.56 32.35
N LEU A 61 21.59 -19.16 33.54
CA LEU A 61 20.66 -20.29 33.77
C LEU A 61 19.21 -19.88 34.09
N ILE A 62 18.99 -18.72 34.70
CA ILE A 62 17.65 -18.30 35.15
C ILE A 62 16.75 -17.93 33.95
N PHE A 63 17.33 -17.40 32.87
CA PHE A 63 16.56 -16.92 31.72
C PHE A 63 16.39 -17.96 30.61
N GLN A 64 17.27 -18.96 30.52
CA GLN A 64 17.28 -19.97 29.45
C GLN A 64 16.43 -21.20 29.77
N ASP A 65 16.28 -21.58 31.04
CA ASP A 65 15.52 -22.76 31.47
C ASP A 65 14.15 -22.33 32.04
N PRO A 66 13.02 -22.60 31.34
CA PRO A 66 11.69 -22.20 31.78
C PRO A 66 11.30 -22.73 33.16
N SER A 67 11.86 -23.88 33.57
CA SER A 67 11.57 -24.53 34.85
C SER A 67 12.23 -23.85 36.06
N LYS A 68 13.19 -22.94 35.83
CA LYS A 68 13.99 -22.26 36.85
C LYS A 68 13.65 -20.78 37.02
N ARG A 69 12.63 -20.30 36.30
CA ARG A 69 12.12 -18.92 36.41
C ARG A 69 11.29 -18.82 37.68
N MET A 70 11.81 -18.19 38.75
CA MET A 70 11.04 -17.91 39.96
C MET A 70 10.73 -16.40 40.07
N GLY A 71 9.44 -16.04 40.20
CA GLY A 71 9.02 -14.72 40.70
C GLY A 71 8.26 -13.78 39.75
N ASN A 72 8.03 -14.11 38.47
CA ASN A 72 7.14 -13.35 37.57
C ASN A 72 6.77 -14.17 36.32
N GLN A 73 6.22 -15.38 36.53
CA GLN A 73 5.87 -16.30 35.44
C GLN A 73 4.86 -15.64 34.49
N ASP A 74 3.81 -15.01 35.03
CA ASP A 74 2.75 -14.37 34.25
C ASP A 74 3.27 -13.25 33.34
N GLY A 75 4.26 -12.46 33.80
CA GLY A 75 4.88 -11.41 33.00
C GLY A 75 5.73 -11.96 31.85
N LEU A 76 6.49 -13.02 32.09
CA LEU A 76 7.31 -13.68 31.05
C LEU A 76 6.44 -14.47 30.06
N ASP A 77 5.39 -15.15 30.53
CA ASP A 77 4.41 -15.83 29.70
C ASP A 77 3.66 -14.84 28.80
N SER A 78 3.45 -13.60 29.28
CA SER A 78 2.90 -12.51 28.48
C SER A 78 3.85 -12.08 27.35
N PHE A 79 5.16 -12.01 27.59
CA PHE A 79 6.14 -11.75 26.53
C PHE A 79 6.21 -12.92 25.53
N ASP A 80 6.26 -14.16 26.00
CA ASP A 80 6.27 -15.34 25.14
C ASP A 80 4.96 -15.49 24.34
N ARG A 81 3.83 -15.01 24.86
CA ARG A 81 2.58 -14.85 24.09
C ARG A 81 2.70 -13.74 23.05
N LEU A 82 3.19 -12.56 23.41
CA LEU A 82 3.39 -11.45 22.47
C LEU A 82 4.34 -11.81 21.32
N PHE A 83 5.42 -12.54 21.59
CA PHE A 83 6.33 -13.00 20.55
C PHE A 83 5.65 -13.95 19.57
N ARG A 84 4.84 -14.90 20.08
CA ARG A 84 4.03 -15.80 19.23
C ARG A 84 3.03 -15.04 18.39
N GLU A 85 2.27 -14.11 18.99
CA GLU A 85 1.31 -13.27 18.28
C GLU A 85 1.98 -12.41 17.20
N MET A 86 3.16 -11.85 17.49
CA MET A 86 3.92 -11.07 16.51
C MET A 86 4.39 -11.94 15.34
N ASP A 87 4.84 -13.17 15.61
CA ASP A 87 5.27 -14.07 14.54
C ASP A 87 4.09 -14.60 13.71
N GLU A 88 2.95 -14.89 14.33
CA GLU A 88 1.69 -15.18 13.62
C GLU A 88 1.26 -14.01 12.73
N MET A 89 1.30 -12.78 13.25
CA MET A 89 0.98 -11.57 12.49
C MET A 89 1.93 -11.37 11.30
N LYS A 90 3.23 -11.61 11.49
CA LYS A 90 4.21 -11.57 10.39
C LYS A 90 3.90 -12.62 9.32
N GLN A 91 3.51 -13.82 9.72
CA GLN A 91 3.12 -14.89 8.78
C GLN A 91 1.85 -14.50 8.02
N GLN A 92 0.84 -13.96 8.70
CA GLN A 92 -0.39 -13.46 8.06
C GLN A 92 -0.11 -12.34 7.06
N LEU A 93 0.75 -11.37 7.42
CA LEU A 93 1.16 -10.30 6.50
C LEU A 93 1.88 -10.83 5.27
N ARG A 94 2.72 -11.86 5.42
CA ARG A 94 3.39 -12.52 4.28
C ARG A 94 2.38 -13.23 3.37
N ALA A 95 1.47 -14.00 3.94
CA ALA A 95 0.43 -14.71 3.19
C ALA A 95 -0.46 -13.72 2.41
N MET A 96 -0.95 -12.67 3.07
CA MET A 96 -1.73 -11.61 2.43
C MET A 96 -0.93 -10.88 1.33
N GLY A 97 0.37 -10.69 1.53
CA GLY A 97 1.26 -10.14 0.50
C GLY A 97 1.45 -11.04 -0.71
N GLU A 98 1.39 -12.36 -0.54
CA GLU A 98 1.45 -13.34 -1.62
C GLU A 98 0.12 -13.45 -2.37
N ASP A 99 -1.00 -13.48 -1.65
CA ASP A 99 -2.36 -13.45 -2.22
C ASP A 99 -2.60 -12.18 -3.04
N ASN A 100 -2.16 -11.01 -2.54
CA ASN A 100 -2.26 -9.76 -3.29
C ASN A 100 -1.41 -9.78 -4.57
N ARG A 101 -0.21 -10.35 -4.53
CA ARG A 101 0.65 -10.51 -5.72
C ARG A 101 0.02 -11.44 -6.75
N GLN A 102 -0.52 -12.57 -6.30
CA GLN A 102 -1.19 -13.52 -7.18
C GLN A 102 -2.45 -12.93 -7.80
N THR A 103 -3.25 -12.22 -6.98
CA THR A 103 -4.46 -11.53 -7.45
C THR A 103 -4.10 -10.48 -8.50
N LYS A 104 -3.10 -9.64 -8.24
CA LYS A 104 -2.62 -8.65 -9.21
C LYS A 104 -2.18 -9.31 -10.51
N LYS A 105 -1.41 -10.40 -10.44
CA LYS A 105 -0.97 -11.14 -11.64
C LYS A 105 -2.16 -11.68 -12.43
N ASN A 106 -3.12 -12.32 -11.76
CA ASN A 106 -4.33 -12.85 -12.42
C ASN A 106 -5.11 -11.74 -13.15
N PHE A 107 -5.21 -10.54 -12.55
CA PHE A 107 -5.84 -9.39 -13.20
C PHE A 107 -5.08 -8.92 -14.45
N LEU A 108 -3.75 -8.83 -14.40
CA LEU A 108 -2.93 -8.45 -15.55
C LEU A 108 -3.02 -9.49 -16.68
N ASP A 109 -2.95 -10.78 -16.35
CA ASP A 109 -3.08 -11.88 -17.31
C ASP A 109 -4.45 -11.84 -18.01
N MET A 110 -5.51 -11.58 -17.25
CA MET A 110 -6.87 -11.41 -17.79
C MET A 110 -6.95 -10.21 -18.74
N ARG A 111 -6.40 -9.06 -18.38
CA ARG A 111 -6.38 -7.87 -19.25
C ARG A 111 -5.56 -8.07 -20.52
N ALA A 112 -4.42 -8.72 -20.43
CA ALA A 112 -3.62 -9.09 -21.59
C ALA A 112 -4.39 -10.01 -22.56
N TRP A 113 -5.08 -11.01 -22.03
CA TRP A 113 -5.93 -11.91 -22.83
C TRP A 113 -7.07 -11.14 -23.52
N GLU A 114 -7.71 -10.23 -22.79
CA GLU A 114 -8.77 -9.38 -23.31
C GLU A 114 -8.34 -8.53 -24.52
N LEU A 115 -7.15 -7.94 -24.47
CA LEU A 115 -6.56 -7.20 -25.58
C LEU A 115 -6.27 -8.12 -26.77
N GLN A 116 -5.68 -9.30 -26.55
CA GLN A 116 -5.44 -10.26 -27.63
C GLN A 116 -6.74 -10.67 -28.34
N GLN A 117 -7.82 -10.85 -27.57
CA GLN A 117 -9.13 -11.17 -28.13
C GLN A 117 -9.69 -10.00 -28.95
N ALA A 118 -9.47 -8.76 -28.53
CA ALA A 118 -9.84 -7.58 -29.31
C ALA A 118 -9.13 -7.53 -30.67
N ALA A 119 -7.82 -7.77 -30.68
CA ALA A 119 -7.04 -7.84 -31.93
C ALA A 119 -7.58 -8.92 -32.88
N ARG A 120 -7.89 -10.11 -32.35
CA ARG A 120 -8.45 -11.23 -33.13
C ARG A 120 -9.83 -10.89 -33.70
N ALA A 121 -10.70 -10.26 -32.91
CA ALA A 121 -12.03 -9.85 -33.34
C ALA A 121 -11.96 -8.80 -34.46
N ALA A 122 -11.05 -7.81 -34.33
CA ALA A 122 -10.82 -6.80 -35.35
C ALA A 122 -10.27 -7.41 -36.66
N ALA A 123 -9.36 -8.38 -36.57
CA ALA A 123 -8.79 -9.05 -37.75
C ALA A 123 -9.76 -10.00 -38.47
N GLN A 124 -10.77 -10.55 -37.76
CA GLN A 124 -11.73 -11.50 -38.32
C GLN A 124 -13.17 -11.17 -37.93
N PRO A 125 -13.74 -10.04 -38.41
CA PRO A 125 -15.07 -9.57 -37.99
C PRO A 125 -16.19 -10.58 -38.28
N GLN A 126 -16.04 -11.32 -39.38
CA GLN A 126 -17.05 -12.29 -39.86
C GLN A 126 -16.99 -13.64 -39.14
N ARG A 127 -15.86 -13.99 -38.49
CA ARG A 127 -15.64 -15.32 -37.89
C ARG A 127 -15.92 -15.37 -36.39
N TYR A 128 -15.90 -14.21 -35.73
CA TYR A 128 -16.17 -14.10 -34.29
C TYR A 128 -17.64 -13.89 -33.93
N TRP A 129 -18.55 -13.95 -34.92
CA TRP A 129 -20.01 -14.02 -34.77
C TRP A 129 -20.50 -15.49 -34.75
N LEU A 130 -20.04 -16.32 -33.79
CA LEU A 130 -20.52 -17.71 -33.65
C LEU A 130 -20.93 -18.05 -32.21
N PRO A 131 -21.96 -18.90 -32.05
CA PRO A 131 -22.91 -18.86 -30.93
C PRO A 131 -22.34 -19.54 -29.69
N VAL A 132 -21.75 -18.77 -28.78
CA VAL A 132 -21.44 -19.25 -27.43
C VAL A 132 -22.28 -18.46 -26.45
N GLY A 133 -23.52 -18.91 -26.27
CA GLY A 133 -24.44 -18.53 -25.20
C GLY A 133 -24.52 -17.03 -24.92
N VAL A 134 -25.57 -16.37 -25.39
CA VAL A 134 -25.91 -14.93 -25.29
C VAL A 134 -25.56 -14.24 -23.95
N ARG A 135 -25.43 -14.97 -22.83
CA ARG A 135 -24.95 -14.46 -21.53
C ARG A 135 -23.42 -14.42 -21.38
N ALA A 136 -22.68 -15.41 -21.88
CA ALA A 136 -21.22 -15.45 -21.80
C ALA A 136 -20.58 -14.38 -22.69
N GLU A 137 -21.19 -14.05 -23.83
CA GLU A 137 -20.78 -12.93 -24.70
C GLU A 137 -21.05 -11.56 -24.07
N ARG A 138 -22.24 -11.34 -23.48
CA ARG A 138 -22.56 -10.11 -22.74
C ARG A 138 -21.60 -9.85 -21.58
N ASN A 139 -21.11 -10.91 -20.94
CA ASN A 139 -20.13 -10.86 -19.87
C ASN A 139 -18.69 -11.03 -20.34
N ARG A 140 -18.41 -11.14 -21.64
CA ARG A 140 -17.05 -11.43 -22.12
C ARG A 140 -16.14 -10.21 -22.05
N PHE A 141 -16.75 -9.02 -22.02
CA PHE A 141 -16.11 -7.71 -22.08
C PHE A 141 -16.69 -6.78 -21.02
N VAL A 142 -16.80 -7.26 -19.78
CA VAL A 142 -17.32 -6.43 -18.65
C VAL A 142 -16.35 -5.31 -18.31
N HIS A 143 -15.06 -5.49 -18.60
CA HIS A 143 -14.04 -4.56 -18.22
C HIS A 143 -13.87 -3.49 -19.31
N GLY A 144 -14.22 -2.27 -18.92
CA GLY A 144 -14.02 -1.06 -19.71
C GLY A 144 -12.57 -0.75 -20.04
N GLY A 145 -12.36 0.42 -20.63
CA GLY A 145 -11.04 0.98 -20.84
C GLY A 145 -10.35 1.26 -19.50
N ASN A 146 -9.14 0.74 -19.35
CA ASN A 146 -8.24 1.10 -18.26
C ASN A 146 -6.82 1.11 -18.83
N VAL A 147 -6.48 2.22 -19.49
CA VAL A 147 -5.24 2.34 -20.28
C VAL A 147 -4.00 2.10 -19.42
N ALA A 148 -4.00 2.53 -18.17
CA ALA A 148 -2.91 2.34 -17.23
C ALA A 148 -2.70 0.86 -16.88
N LEU A 149 -3.79 0.14 -16.62
CA LEU A 149 -3.75 -1.30 -16.32
C LEU A 149 -3.39 -2.11 -17.57
N ASP A 150 -3.84 -1.68 -18.74
CA ASP A 150 -3.55 -2.35 -20.01
C ASP A 150 -2.08 -2.23 -20.40
N ILE A 151 -1.47 -1.05 -20.20
CA ILE A 151 -0.02 -0.87 -20.35
C ILE A 151 0.72 -1.83 -19.42
N GLN A 152 0.37 -1.84 -18.12
CA GLN A 152 1.00 -2.77 -17.16
C GLN A 152 0.81 -4.23 -17.54
N ALA A 153 -0.37 -4.60 -18.05
CA ALA A 153 -0.66 -5.97 -18.49
C ALA A 153 0.26 -6.36 -19.64
N ILE A 154 0.42 -5.51 -20.66
CA ILE A 154 1.31 -5.77 -21.79
C ILE A 154 2.77 -5.83 -21.35
N GLU A 155 3.19 -4.93 -20.45
CA GLU A 155 4.55 -4.91 -19.90
C GLU A 155 4.89 -6.16 -19.09
N SER A 156 3.89 -6.74 -18.41
CA SER A 156 4.06 -7.97 -17.62
C SER A 156 4.19 -9.24 -18.47
N LEU A 157 3.88 -9.18 -19.77
CA LEU A 157 4.00 -10.33 -20.67
C LEU A 157 5.47 -10.56 -21.08
N HIS A 158 5.92 -11.80 -20.85
CA HIS A 158 7.24 -12.27 -21.28
C HIS A 158 7.23 -12.97 -22.65
N ASP A 159 6.10 -13.55 -23.06
CA ASP A 159 5.97 -14.19 -24.37
C ASP A 159 5.76 -13.14 -25.47
N MET A 160 6.62 -13.17 -26.50
CA MET A 160 6.61 -12.15 -27.55
C MET A 160 5.35 -12.21 -28.42
N ASN A 161 4.78 -13.40 -28.65
CA ASN A 161 3.58 -13.54 -29.46
C ASN A 161 2.34 -13.00 -28.71
N GLN A 162 2.23 -13.32 -27.43
CA GLN A 162 1.20 -12.78 -26.54
C GLN A 162 1.32 -11.26 -26.44
N ARG A 163 2.54 -10.75 -26.26
CA ARG A 163 2.81 -9.31 -26.19
C ARG A 163 2.43 -8.60 -27.49
N ALA A 164 2.79 -9.16 -28.65
CA ALA A 164 2.41 -8.61 -29.95
C ALA A 164 0.89 -8.58 -30.13
N GLY A 165 0.19 -9.67 -29.77
CA GLY A 165 -1.27 -9.73 -29.83
C GLY A 165 -1.96 -8.73 -28.89
N ALA A 166 -1.46 -8.59 -27.67
CA ALA A 166 -1.99 -7.62 -26.70
C ALA A 166 -1.71 -6.17 -27.13
N THR A 167 -0.52 -5.91 -27.71
CA THR A 167 -0.17 -4.60 -28.27
C THR A 167 -1.07 -4.22 -29.44
N ALA A 168 -1.38 -5.15 -30.34
CA ALA A 168 -2.36 -4.92 -31.41
C ALA A 168 -3.76 -4.65 -30.84
N GLY A 169 -4.14 -5.36 -29.77
CA GLY A 169 -5.41 -5.14 -29.07
C GLY A 169 -5.53 -3.77 -28.43
N PHE A 170 -4.42 -3.28 -27.85
CA PHE A 170 -4.32 -1.94 -27.29
C PHE A 170 -4.61 -0.88 -28.34
N GLU A 171 -4.02 -1.02 -29.54
CA GLU A 171 -4.26 -0.11 -30.66
C GLU A 171 -5.74 -0.11 -31.08
N VAL A 172 -6.39 -1.27 -31.10
CA VAL A 172 -7.83 -1.37 -31.38
C VAL A 172 -8.66 -0.59 -30.33
N PHE A 173 -8.34 -0.73 -29.04
CA PHE A 173 -9.10 -0.07 -27.96
C PHE A 173 -8.90 1.44 -27.92
N TYR A 174 -7.67 1.87 -28.10
CA TYR A 174 -7.26 3.24 -27.80
C TYR A 174 -6.94 4.06 -29.04
N GLY A 175 -6.93 3.46 -30.24
CA GLY A 175 -6.67 4.14 -31.51
C GLY A 175 -5.25 4.68 -31.65
N ARG A 176 -4.37 4.26 -30.75
CA ARG A 176 -2.97 4.67 -30.64
C ARG A 176 -2.12 3.46 -30.32
N THR A 177 -0.93 3.43 -30.86
CA THR A 177 0.01 2.34 -30.60
C THR A 177 0.59 2.47 -29.18
N LEU A 178 0.95 1.34 -28.58
CA LEU A 178 1.65 1.36 -27.28
C LEU A 178 2.98 2.13 -27.35
N ALA A 179 3.65 2.10 -28.50
CA ALA A 179 4.91 2.81 -28.71
C ALA A 179 4.76 4.33 -28.65
N GLU A 180 3.63 4.89 -29.12
CA GLU A 180 3.33 6.31 -29.02
C GLU A 180 2.98 6.73 -27.59
N VAL A 181 2.22 5.90 -26.88
CA VAL A 181 1.63 6.25 -25.57
C VAL A 181 2.59 5.93 -24.41
N GLY A 182 3.17 4.73 -24.39
CA GLY A 182 3.91 4.17 -23.26
C GLY A 182 5.00 5.09 -22.69
N PRO A 183 5.92 5.65 -23.50
CA PRO A 183 7.01 6.49 -23.00
C PRO A 183 6.56 7.73 -22.23
N ARG A 184 5.35 8.25 -22.50
CA ARG A 184 4.83 9.50 -21.92
C ARG A 184 3.75 9.28 -20.88
N PHE A 185 3.28 8.05 -20.72
CA PHE A 185 2.09 7.76 -19.92
C PHE A 185 2.27 8.03 -18.43
N HIS A 186 3.49 8.11 -17.91
CA HIS A 186 3.74 8.40 -16.48
C HIS A 186 3.29 9.82 -16.05
N ASP A 187 3.36 10.79 -16.96
CA ASP A 187 3.01 12.21 -16.71
C ASP A 187 1.68 12.60 -17.39
N VAL A 188 0.85 11.61 -17.71
CA VAL A 188 -0.41 11.84 -18.41
C VAL A 188 -1.41 12.60 -17.49
N PRO A 189 -2.05 13.67 -17.95
CA PRO A 189 -3.10 14.35 -17.19
C PRO A 189 -4.36 13.48 -17.04
N ASP A 190 -5.06 13.59 -15.91
CA ASP A 190 -6.26 12.79 -15.62
C ASP A 190 -7.32 12.85 -16.72
N ALA A 191 -7.58 14.02 -17.30
CA ALA A 191 -8.59 14.14 -18.37
C ALA A 191 -8.20 13.34 -19.63
N VAL A 192 -6.90 13.22 -19.91
CA VAL A 192 -6.40 12.40 -21.02
C VAL A 192 -6.53 10.91 -20.68
N VAL A 193 -6.28 10.51 -19.42
CA VAL A 193 -6.55 9.14 -18.94
C VAL A 193 -8.03 8.80 -19.10
N SER A 194 -8.93 9.70 -18.67
CA SER A 194 -10.36 9.55 -18.83
C SER A 194 -10.75 9.42 -20.31
N ALA A 195 -10.18 10.26 -21.19
CA ALA A 195 -10.43 10.18 -22.63
C ALA A 195 -10.00 8.82 -23.22
N PHE A 196 -8.84 8.29 -22.83
CA PHE A 196 -8.43 6.93 -23.20
C PHE A 196 -9.43 5.88 -22.71
N ASN A 197 -9.81 5.93 -21.43
CA ASN A 197 -10.72 4.95 -20.85
C ASN A 197 -12.10 4.99 -21.51
N PHE A 198 -12.68 6.17 -21.70
CA PHE A 198 -13.95 6.34 -22.41
C PHE A 198 -13.86 5.88 -23.86
N ARG A 199 -12.76 6.15 -24.55
CA ARG A 199 -12.56 5.64 -25.90
C ARG A 199 -12.57 4.11 -25.91
N GLY A 200 -11.90 3.48 -24.96
CA GLY A 200 -11.93 2.02 -24.80
C GLY A 200 -13.34 1.50 -24.53
N ASP A 201 -14.09 2.17 -23.66
CA ASP A 201 -15.48 1.84 -23.34
C ASP A 201 -16.40 1.92 -24.56
N LEU A 202 -16.38 3.06 -25.26
CA LEU A 202 -17.18 3.32 -26.46
C LEU A 202 -16.88 2.31 -27.58
N THR A 203 -15.63 1.84 -27.65
CA THR A 203 -15.18 0.86 -28.65
C THR A 203 -15.68 -0.54 -28.32
N ARG A 204 -15.66 -0.94 -27.04
CA ARG A 204 -15.77 -2.34 -26.65
C ARG A 204 -17.09 -2.71 -25.98
N LEU A 205 -17.61 -1.86 -25.11
CA LEU A 205 -18.78 -2.25 -24.31
C LEU A 205 -20.03 -2.18 -25.18
N GLU A 206 -20.77 -3.28 -25.21
CA GLU A 206 -21.98 -3.42 -26.02
C GLU A 206 -23.04 -2.36 -25.67
N VAL A 207 -23.05 -1.88 -24.41
CA VAL A 207 -23.95 -0.81 -23.95
C VAL A 207 -23.80 0.49 -24.75
N TRP A 208 -22.59 0.78 -25.23
CA TRP A 208 -22.32 1.99 -26.00
C TRP A 208 -22.55 1.82 -27.50
N LYS A 209 -22.80 0.60 -27.99
CA LYS A 209 -22.91 0.31 -29.43
C LYS A 209 -23.92 1.18 -30.17
N TYR A 210 -25.04 1.50 -29.53
CA TYR A 210 -26.14 2.28 -30.10
C TYR A 210 -26.30 3.65 -29.41
N HIS A 211 -25.30 4.11 -28.67
CA HIS A 211 -25.38 5.37 -27.95
C HIS A 211 -25.44 6.56 -28.92
N PRO A 212 -26.44 7.46 -28.82
CA PRO A 212 -26.50 8.65 -29.65
C PRO A 212 -25.30 9.57 -29.35
N GLY A 213 -24.47 9.85 -30.34
CA GLY A 213 -23.25 10.63 -30.16
C GLY A 213 -22.00 9.81 -29.83
N LYS A 214 -22.04 8.48 -29.96
CA LYS A 214 -20.85 7.62 -29.88
C LYS A 214 -19.74 8.14 -30.80
N GLU A 215 -20.04 8.43 -32.05
CA GLU A 215 -19.05 8.86 -33.04
C GLU A 215 -18.46 10.23 -32.72
N GLU A 216 -19.28 11.16 -32.18
CA GLU A 216 -18.80 12.46 -31.69
C GLU A 216 -17.88 12.26 -30.48
N SER A 217 -18.27 11.40 -29.54
CA SER A 217 -17.49 11.11 -28.33
C SER A 217 -16.14 10.46 -28.65
N VAL A 218 -16.12 9.48 -29.55
CA VAL A 218 -14.86 8.86 -30.03
C VAL A 218 -13.97 9.92 -30.68
N ARG A 219 -14.53 10.80 -31.52
CA ARG A 219 -13.77 11.88 -32.15
C ARG A 219 -13.18 12.86 -31.13
N LEU A 220 -13.94 13.23 -30.10
CA LEU A 220 -13.47 14.11 -29.03
C LEU A 220 -12.33 13.43 -28.23
N CYS A 221 -12.49 12.15 -27.88
CA CYS A 221 -11.41 11.38 -27.25
C CYS A 221 -10.15 11.39 -28.12
N ASP A 222 -10.27 11.08 -29.41
CA ASP A 222 -9.14 11.07 -30.35
C ASP A 222 -8.45 12.44 -30.43
N GLN A 223 -9.22 13.53 -30.46
CA GLN A 223 -8.69 14.90 -30.49
C GLN A 223 -7.93 15.25 -29.20
N ILE A 224 -8.48 14.93 -28.03
CA ILE A 224 -7.83 15.15 -26.72
C ILE A 224 -6.52 14.37 -26.64
N ILE A 225 -6.55 13.08 -26.99
CA ILE A 225 -5.38 12.20 -26.97
C ILE A 225 -4.31 12.70 -27.95
N THR A 226 -4.69 13.08 -29.17
CA THR A 226 -3.76 13.61 -30.17
C THR A 226 -3.12 14.93 -29.74
N ALA A 227 -3.91 15.85 -29.17
CA ALA A 227 -3.37 17.11 -28.68
C ALA A 227 -2.27 16.88 -27.64
N TRP A 228 -2.53 15.99 -26.68
CA TRP A 228 -1.53 15.58 -25.68
C TRP A 228 -0.30 14.93 -26.31
N LEU A 229 -0.47 13.97 -27.24
CA LEU A 229 0.65 13.32 -27.93
C LEU A 229 1.48 14.30 -28.77
N ASN A 230 0.89 15.39 -29.25
CA ASN A 230 1.60 16.44 -30.00
C ASN A 230 2.33 17.44 -29.09
N GLY A 231 2.36 17.22 -27.77
CA GLY A 231 3.02 18.10 -26.82
C GLY A 231 2.23 19.37 -26.50
N VAL A 232 0.96 19.43 -26.91
CA VAL A 232 0.02 20.46 -26.44
C VAL A 232 -0.43 20.02 -25.05
N GLY A 233 0.31 20.49 -24.05
CA GLY A 233 0.35 19.92 -22.71
C GLY A 233 -0.78 20.39 -21.78
N ASN A 234 -1.27 19.42 -21.01
CA ASN A 234 -2.20 19.51 -19.88
C ASN A 234 -3.54 20.26 -20.14
N PRO A 235 -4.69 19.58 -20.09
CA PRO A 235 -6.03 20.22 -20.12
C PRO A 235 -6.20 21.39 -19.15
N ALA A 236 -5.48 21.39 -18.02
CA ALA A 236 -5.48 22.49 -17.07
C ALA A 236 -4.72 23.74 -17.57
N LEU A 237 -3.83 23.57 -18.55
CA LEU A 237 -2.99 24.61 -19.16
C LEU A 237 -3.43 24.95 -20.59
N ASP A 238 -4.19 24.06 -21.25
CA ASP A 238 -4.80 24.29 -22.55
C ASP A 238 -6.34 24.37 -22.45
N PRO A 239 -6.92 25.60 -22.49
CA PRO A 239 -8.35 25.83 -22.46
C PRO A 239 -9.13 25.12 -23.56
N GLN A 240 -8.50 24.79 -24.70
CA GLN A 240 -9.14 24.07 -25.79
C GLN A 240 -9.37 22.61 -25.42
N ILE A 241 -8.38 21.94 -24.81
CA ILE A 241 -8.54 20.56 -24.33
C ILE A 241 -9.57 20.49 -23.21
N GLY A 242 -9.57 21.46 -22.29
CA GLY A 242 -10.61 21.58 -21.26
C GLY A 242 -12.02 21.63 -21.86
N LYS A 243 -12.25 22.51 -22.85
CA LYS A 243 -13.57 22.61 -23.53
C LYS A 243 -13.97 21.32 -24.26
N MET A 244 -13.02 20.64 -24.90
CA MET A 244 -13.29 19.35 -25.55
C MET A 244 -13.68 18.28 -24.53
N TYR A 245 -13.00 18.27 -23.38
CA TYR A 245 -13.32 17.34 -22.29
C TYR A 245 -14.67 17.65 -21.65
N ASP A 246 -14.99 18.92 -21.39
CA ASP A 246 -16.31 19.31 -20.87
C ASP A 246 -17.42 18.90 -21.84
N ARG A 247 -17.20 19.07 -23.14
CA ARG A 247 -18.14 18.63 -24.18
C ARG A 247 -18.29 17.10 -24.18
N LEU A 248 -17.20 16.35 -24.04
CA LEU A 248 -17.24 14.90 -23.92
C LEU A 248 -18.09 14.48 -22.70
N MET A 249 -17.87 15.11 -21.54
CA MET A 249 -18.63 14.84 -20.32
C MET A 249 -20.11 15.21 -20.39
N GLN A 250 -20.49 16.17 -21.25
CA GLN A 250 -21.90 16.49 -21.49
C GLN A 250 -22.61 15.45 -22.37
N ILE A 251 -21.87 14.79 -23.27
CA ILE A 251 -22.43 13.78 -24.18
C ILE A 251 -22.52 12.42 -23.48
N MET A 252 -21.56 12.12 -22.60
CA MET A 252 -21.49 10.86 -21.88
C MET A 252 -22.36 10.93 -20.61
N PRO A 253 -23.53 10.26 -20.56
CA PRO A 253 -24.29 10.16 -19.32
C PRO A 253 -23.46 9.36 -18.30
N VAL A 254 -23.26 9.95 -17.12
CA VAL A 254 -22.69 9.28 -15.95
C VAL A 254 -23.68 8.25 -15.41
#